data_AF-A0AAW9HN49-F1
#
_entry.id   AF-A0AAW9HN49-F1
#
_cell.length_a   1.000
_cell.length_b   1.000
_cell.length_c   1.000
_cell.angle_alpha   90.00
_cell.angle_beta   90.00
_cell.angle_gamma   90.00
#
_symmetry.space_group_name_H-M   'P 1'
#
loop_
_entity.id
_entity.type
_entity.pdbx_description
1 polymer ?
#
loop_
_entity_poly.entity_id
_entity_poly.type
_entity_poly.pdbx_seq_one_letter_code
_entity_poly.pdbx_strand_id
1 'polypeptide(L)'
;MARLVGAIGAGLLLYASFAPLAWGPAAIFGIALLAGVVAGRSLPAAWGWGYVAGLAFFLPLLSWTGISTGERLPHIALAAAEALFIAPAALGWRMLEGALRASRATNRNPNHNTNRKVFNRRPANRKASNRQASNRQASKRNVAGNIPAPQQEGILAEIKPAVVFAAGGAILWVAWEQLRGQWPFGGLPWGTLAFSQTQTPLLRLAHIGSTPLVSFAVVCSGLFLYWAARCLRGGRGLGGVLAILSSLAIFVAPIAVPVSSAASENLRIGFAQGEVAPASQPLDGRERALRVTQNLARATANSIDPGSIDLMLWPESASDLDARQDAEARAIVTAAGTRLGVPLLFGTQEYWDDPAATDGFSVRRRTNDYVVWTPEEGVSASYSKQHPVPFGEYIPYRDFFRKFSAAVDLVGTDMVPGQTPAYVDVPVAGRTVRIATPICFEVAYGEISATAVRDGAQLLVVPTNNASFGNSAESRQQFEMTAFRAVELGRTAIQVSTVGVSGVVEPDGVVHHTTDTWTEEAQQATVGLRTHVTFAARFSVWIRAGVYLLGGVIFVVAWGRYRHGRARPSSQQ
;
A
#
# COMPACT_ATOMS: atom_id res chain seq x y z
N MET A 1 -0.17 -9.34 31.37
CA MET A 1 -0.87 -8.06 31.05
C MET A 1 -0.06 -7.13 30.13
N ALA A 2 1.11 -6.61 30.53
CA ALA A 2 1.84 -5.58 29.76
C ALA A 2 2.12 -5.90 28.26
N ARG A 3 2.45 -7.16 27.92
CA ARG A 3 2.67 -7.56 26.50
C ARG A 3 1.40 -7.63 25.67
N LEU A 4 0.29 -8.01 26.29
CA LEU A 4 -1.01 -8.02 25.62
C LEU A 4 -1.40 -6.59 25.27
N VAL A 5 -1.31 -5.68 26.24
CA VAL A 5 -1.52 -4.24 26.02
C VAL A 5 -0.57 -3.70 24.95
N GLY A 6 0.71 -4.08 24.98
CA GLY A 6 1.68 -3.67 23.96
C GLY A 6 1.36 -4.21 22.56
N ALA A 7 0.92 -5.46 22.42
CA ALA A 7 0.55 -6.06 21.13
C ALA A 7 -0.68 -5.39 20.54
N ILE A 8 -1.73 -5.19 21.36
CA ILE A 8 -2.94 -4.47 20.97
C ILE A 8 -2.60 -3.03 20.58
N GLY A 9 -1.82 -2.32 21.41
CA GLY A 9 -1.37 -0.96 21.13
C GLY A 9 -0.57 -0.86 19.83
N ALA A 10 0.26 -1.85 19.52
CA ALA A 10 0.98 -1.90 18.25
C ALA A 10 0.02 -2.02 17.06
N GLY A 11 -0.96 -2.93 17.12
CA GLY A 11 -1.98 -3.09 16.08
C GLY A 11 -2.85 -1.84 15.89
N LEU A 12 -3.26 -1.19 16.99
CA LEU A 12 -4.03 0.05 16.93
C LEU A 12 -3.22 1.23 16.35
N LEU A 13 -1.90 1.28 16.60
CA LEU A 13 -1.02 2.25 15.96
C LEU A 13 -0.86 1.99 14.46
N LEU A 14 -0.81 0.72 14.03
CA LEU A 14 -0.86 0.39 12.60
C LEU A 14 -2.20 0.86 12.00
N TYR A 15 -3.33 0.56 12.65
CA TYR A 15 -4.66 1.01 12.21
C TYR A 15 -4.75 2.54 12.12
N ALA A 16 -4.24 3.26 13.11
CA ALA A 16 -4.24 4.71 13.15
C ALA A 16 -3.49 5.37 11.97
N SER A 17 -2.61 4.64 11.30
CA SER A 17 -1.95 5.13 10.10
C SER A 17 -2.86 5.17 8.87
N PHE A 18 -3.93 4.38 8.83
CA PHE A 18 -4.86 4.32 7.71
C PHE A 18 -6.09 5.20 7.94
N ALA A 19 -6.78 5.54 6.85
CA ALA A 19 -8.10 6.16 6.94
C ALA A 19 -9.05 5.31 7.82
N PRO A 20 -9.86 5.95 8.69
CA PRO A 20 -10.19 7.38 8.68
C PRO A 20 -9.21 8.28 9.46
N LEU A 21 -8.27 7.72 10.22
CA LEU A 21 -7.34 8.49 11.05
C LEU A 21 -6.18 9.07 10.23
N ALA A 22 -5.68 8.31 9.25
CA ALA A 22 -4.66 8.70 8.27
C ALA A 22 -3.36 9.30 8.89
N TRP A 23 -3.03 8.93 10.14
CA TRP A 23 -1.81 9.40 10.80
C TRP A 23 -0.62 8.53 10.43
N GLY A 24 -0.09 8.69 9.21
CA GLY A 24 0.98 7.85 8.65
C GLY A 24 2.16 7.50 9.59
N PRO A 25 2.73 8.45 10.36
CA PRO A 25 3.80 8.15 11.32
C PRO A 25 3.45 7.13 12.41
N ALA A 26 2.17 6.91 12.72
CA ALA A 26 1.72 5.93 13.70
C ALA A 26 2.25 4.52 13.38
N ALA A 27 2.36 4.17 12.10
CA ALA A 27 2.88 2.86 11.67
C ALA A 27 4.33 2.63 12.14
N ILE A 28 5.17 3.66 12.11
CA ILE A 28 6.57 3.60 12.56
C ILE A 28 6.62 3.24 14.06
N PHE A 29 5.78 3.87 14.87
CA PHE A 29 5.68 3.59 16.31
C PHE A 29 5.05 2.21 16.59
N GLY A 30 4.05 1.81 15.80
CA GLY A 30 3.44 0.48 15.87
C GLY A 30 4.46 -0.64 15.63
N ILE A 31 5.30 -0.50 14.60
CA ILE A 31 6.40 -1.44 14.31
C ILE A 31 7.42 -1.47 15.45
N ALA A 32 7.84 -0.32 15.97
CA ALA A 32 8.79 -0.24 17.07
C ALA A 32 8.26 -0.94 18.33
N LEU A 33 6.98 -0.72 18.65
CA LEU A 33 6.31 -1.34 19.79
C LEU A 33 6.17 -2.85 19.61
N LEU A 34 5.74 -3.32 18.43
CA LEU A 34 5.63 -4.75 18.13
C LEU A 34 6.98 -5.46 18.27
N ALA A 35 8.04 -4.88 17.71
CA ALA A 35 9.41 -5.41 17.85
C ALA A 35 9.82 -5.53 19.33
N GLY A 36 9.45 -4.54 20.15
CA GLY A 36 9.64 -4.57 21.60
C GLY A 36 8.86 -5.66 22.34
N VAL A 37 7.60 -5.90 21.94
CA VAL A 37 6.74 -6.95 22.51
C VAL A 37 7.32 -8.34 22.28
N VAL A 38 7.77 -8.60 21.05
CA VAL A 38 8.28 -9.92 20.66
C VAL A 38 9.70 -10.17 21.15
N ALA A 39 10.49 -9.12 21.39
CA ALA A 39 11.90 -9.20 21.78
C ALA A 39 12.18 -10.26 22.86
N GLY A 40 13.19 -11.10 22.60
CA GLY A 40 13.62 -12.15 23.51
C GLY A 40 12.57 -13.21 23.87
N ARG A 41 11.44 -13.32 23.14
CA ARG A 41 10.43 -14.39 23.33
C ARG A 41 10.76 -15.67 22.54
N SER A 42 10.11 -16.78 22.88
CA SER A 42 10.16 -18.00 22.05
C SER A 42 9.49 -17.76 20.69
N LEU A 43 9.78 -18.60 19.68
CA LEU A 43 9.16 -18.47 18.36
C LEU A 43 7.63 -18.58 18.40
N PRO A 44 7.02 -19.54 19.12
CA PRO A 44 5.56 -19.61 19.22
C PRO A 44 4.95 -18.38 19.90
N ALA A 45 5.61 -17.84 20.94
CA ALA A 45 5.14 -16.63 21.60
C ALA A 45 5.25 -15.40 20.69
N ALA A 46 6.30 -15.28 19.89
CA ALA A 46 6.46 -14.18 18.94
C ALA A 46 5.41 -14.23 17.82
N TRP A 47 5.13 -15.43 17.31
CA TRP A 47 4.03 -15.66 16.38
C TRP A 47 2.69 -15.23 17.01
N GLY A 48 2.39 -15.70 18.23
CA GLY A 48 1.14 -15.38 18.92
C GLY A 48 0.96 -13.88 19.19
N TRP A 49 2.02 -13.16 19.60
CA TRP A 49 1.94 -11.71 19.78
C TRP A 49 1.79 -10.95 18.47
N GLY A 50 2.43 -11.42 17.39
CA GLY A 50 2.21 -10.89 16.05
C GLY A 50 0.77 -11.07 15.59
N TYR A 51 0.16 -12.24 15.87
CA TYR A 51 -1.24 -12.51 15.57
C TYR A 51 -2.20 -11.59 16.36
N VAL A 52 -1.96 -11.39 17.66
CA VAL A 52 -2.75 -10.45 18.48
C VAL A 52 -2.66 -9.02 17.95
N ALA A 53 -1.46 -8.57 17.57
CA ALA A 53 -1.29 -7.25 16.95
C ALA A 53 -1.99 -7.16 15.59
N GLY A 54 -1.92 -8.22 14.79
CA GLY A 54 -2.65 -8.33 13.52
C GLY A 54 -4.17 -8.24 13.70
N LEU A 55 -4.74 -8.91 14.69
CA LEU A 55 -6.17 -8.81 15.00
C LEU A 55 -6.56 -7.38 15.39
N ALA A 56 -5.78 -6.73 16.27
CA ALA A 56 -6.03 -5.36 16.67
C ALA A 56 -5.88 -4.35 15.52
N PHE A 57 -5.13 -4.71 14.47
CA PHE A 57 -4.97 -3.92 13.25
C PHE A 57 -6.13 -4.15 12.26
N PHE A 58 -6.38 -5.40 11.85
CA PHE A 58 -7.29 -5.73 10.75
C PHE A 58 -8.77 -5.70 11.14
N LEU A 59 -9.13 -5.98 12.40
CA LEU A 59 -10.53 -5.91 12.84
C LEU A 59 -11.15 -4.52 12.59
N PRO A 60 -10.55 -3.41 13.05
CA PRO A 60 -11.11 -2.10 12.73
C PRO A 60 -10.88 -1.69 11.27
N LEU A 61 -9.72 -2.05 10.68
CA LEU A 61 -9.37 -1.64 9.30
C LEU A 61 -10.35 -2.16 8.25
N LEU A 62 -10.78 -3.42 8.39
CA LEU A 62 -11.65 -4.12 7.44
C LEU A 62 -13.13 -4.12 7.88
N SER A 63 -13.52 -3.28 8.83
CA SER A 63 -14.89 -3.23 9.36
C SER A 63 -15.98 -3.05 8.30
N TRP A 64 -15.63 -2.43 7.18
CA TRP A 64 -16.50 -2.24 6.03
C TRP A 64 -16.92 -3.53 5.32
N THR A 65 -16.18 -4.63 5.45
CA THR A 65 -16.58 -5.92 4.83
C THR A 65 -17.80 -6.53 5.51
N GLY A 66 -18.07 -6.16 6.77
CA GLY A 66 -19.28 -6.58 7.46
C GLY A 66 -20.51 -5.77 7.05
N ILE A 67 -20.31 -4.55 6.53
CA ILE A 67 -21.37 -3.72 5.97
C ILE A 67 -21.79 -4.29 4.62
N SER A 68 -20.82 -4.63 3.76
CA SER A 68 -21.10 -5.14 2.42
C SER A 68 -21.82 -6.49 2.40
N THR A 69 -21.53 -7.37 3.36
CA THR A 69 -22.20 -8.68 3.47
C THR A 69 -23.46 -8.64 4.32
N GLY A 70 -23.67 -7.58 5.11
CA GLY A 70 -24.69 -7.54 6.16
C GLY A 70 -24.41 -8.47 7.35
N GLU A 71 -23.26 -9.15 7.38
CA GLU A 71 -22.90 -10.15 8.39
C GLU A 71 -21.56 -9.83 9.07
N ARG A 72 -21.48 -10.04 10.39
CA ARG A 72 -20.23 -9.84 11.16
C ARG A 72 -19.24 -11.00 11.03
N LEU A 73 -19.73 -12.21 10.77
CA LEU A 73 -18.89 -13.40 10.76
C LEU A 73 -17.84 -13.38 9.63
N PRO A 74 -18.20 -13.06 8.37
CA PRO A 74 -17.22 -12.93 7.28
C PRO A 74 -16.15 -11.88 7.59
N HIS A 75 -16.53 -10.74 8.18
CA HIS A 75 -15.59 -9.69 8.58
C HIS A 75 -14.57 -10.20 9.62
N ILE A 76 -15.04 -10.82 10.70
CA ILE A 76 -14.15 -11.35 11.74
C ILE A 76 -13.25 -12.44 11.17
N ALA A 77 -13.80 -13.32 10.34
CA ALA A 77 -13.05 -14.41 9.71
C ALA A 77 -11.94 -13.88 8.78
N LEU A 78 -12.24 -12.88 7.95
CA LEU A 78 -11.27 -12.24 7.08
C LEU A 78 -10.19 -11.52 7.89
N ALA A 79 -10.57 -10.71 8.88
CA ALA A 79 -9.60 -10.02 9.74
C ALA A 79 -8.69 -11.00 10.50
N ALA A 80 -9.23 -12.14 10.95
CA ALA A 80 -8.45 -13.21 11.57
C ALA A 80 -7.49 -13.87 10.56
N ALA A 81 -7.93 -14.13 9.33
CA ALA A 81 -7.06 -14.65 8.28
C ALA A 81 -5.92 -13.67 7.95
N GLU A 82 -6.22 -12.39 7.77
CA GLU A 82 -5.23 -11.34 7.51
C GLU A 82 -4.24 -11.16 8.66
N ALA A 83 -4.69 -11.30 9.91
CA ALA A 83 -3.83 -11.25 11.09
C ALA A 83 -2.74 -12.33 11.10
N LEU A 84 -2.95 -13.47 10.44
CA LEU A 84 -1.95 -14.53 10.30
C LEU A 84 -0.70 -14.07 9.54
N PHE A 85 -0.79 -13.00 8.74
CA PHE A 85 0.32 -12.51 7.93
C PHE A 85 1.24 -11.54 8.68
N ILE A 86 0.81 -11.01 9.84
CA ILE A 86 1.68 -10.23 10.75
C ILE A 86 2.58 -11.14 11.58
N ALA A 87 2.08 -12.33 11.93
CA ALA A 87 2.76 -13.27 12.83
C ALA A 87 4.11 -13.79 12.29
N PRO A 88 4.28 -14.11 10.99
CA PRO A 88 5.55 -14.50 10.42
C PRO A 88 6.62 -13.41 10.44
N ALA A 89 6.26 -12.14 10.27
CA ALA A 89 7.22 -11.04 10.36
C ALA A 89 7.80 -10.92 11.78
N ALA A 90 6.93 -11.00 12.79
CA ALA A 90 7.33 -11.08 14.20
C ALA A 90 8.26 -12.27 14.49
N LEU A 91 7.97 -13.44 13.91
CA LEU A 91 8.81 -14.64 14.00
C LEU A 91 10.17 -14.43 13.33
N GLY A 92 10.19 -13.83 12.14
CA GLY A 92 11.40 -13.50 11.39
C GLY A 92 12.33 -12.55 12.15
N TRP A 93 11.77 -11.51 12.79
CA TRP A 93 12.54 -10.61 13.65
C TRP A 93 13.18 -11.35 14.83
N ARG A 94 12.50 -12.35 15.41
CA ARG A 94 13.09 -13.18 16.47
C ARG A 94 14.21 -14.08 16.01
N MET A 95 14.08 -14.64 14.81
CA MET A 95 15.14 -15.43 14.20
C MET A 95 16.37 -14.57 13.92
N LEU A 96 16.19 -13.37 13.35
CA LEU A 96 17.26 -12.40 13.11
C LEU A 96 17.97 -11.98 14.41
N GLU A 97 17.21 -11.63 15.44
CA GLU A 97 17.79 -11.25 16.74
C GLU A 97 18.59 -12.40 17.35
N GLY A 98 18.11 -13.65 17.25
CA GLY A 98 18.84 -14.83 17.70
C GLY A 98 20.11 -15.11 16.90
N ALA A 99 20.05 -14.98 15.57
CA ALA A 99 21.19 -15.15 14.67
C ALA A 99 22.31 -14.13 14.96
N LEU A 100 21.95 -12.88 15.24
CA LEU A 100 22.90 -11.82 15.63
C LEU A 100 23.56 -12.11 16.99
N ARG A 101 22.80 -12.66 17.95
CA ARG A 101 23.36 -13.07 19.25
C ARG A 101 24.35 -14.24 19.11
N ALA A 102 24.03 -15.26 18.31
CA ALA A 102 24.90 -16.40 18.05
C ALA A 102 26.23 -15.99 17.37
N SER A 103 26.16 -15.01 16.46
CA SER A 103 27.34 -14.49 15.75
C SER A 103 28.28 -13.67 16.67
N ARG A 104 27.75 -13.03 17.72
CA ARG A 104 28.57 -12.37 18.75
C ARG A 104 29.24 -13.37 19.69
N ALA A 105 28.58 -14.49 19.99
CA ALA A 105 29.14 -15.54 20.85
C ALA A 105 30.32 -16.25 20.17
N THR A 106 30.28 -16.43 18.85
CA THR A 106 31.36 -17.05 18.06
C THR A 106 32.59 -16.15 17.88
N ASN A 107 32.40 -14.83 17.76
CA ASN A 107 33.52 -13.87 17.64
C ASN A 107 34.23 -13.53 18.96
N ARG A 108 33.69 -13.92 20.12
CA ARG A 108 34.41 -13.83 21.40
C ARG A 108 35.31 -15.05 21.56
N ASN A 109 36.48 -15.03 20.92
CA ASN A 109 37.54 -16.00 21.18
C ASN A 109 38.12 -15.74 22.61
N PRO A 110 38.17 -16.72 23.54
CA PRO A 110 38.69 -16.53 24.90
C PRO A 110 40.17 -16.09 24.94
N ASN A 111 40.94 -16.35 23.89
CA ASN A 111 42.39 -16.16 23.87
C ASN A 111 42.88 -14.71 23.66
N HIS A 112 41.99 -13.71 23.65
CA HIS A 112 42.38 -12.30 23.48
C HIS A 112 42.23 -11.42 24.72
N ASN A 113 41.88 -11.98 25.87
CA ASN A 113 41.68 -11.21 27.11
C ASN A 113 42.76 -11.43 28.18
N THR A 114 43.83 -12.16 27.89
CA THR A 114 44.94 -12.40 28.84
C THR A 114 45.92 -11.23 28.99
N ASN A 115 45.96 -10.28 28.05
CA ASN A 115 46.89 -9.14 28.14
C ASN A 115 46.35 -7.88 28.85
N ARG A 116 45.11 -7.88 29.33
CA ARG A 116 44.54 -6.70 30.02
C ARG A 116 44.69 -6.71 31.55
N LYS A 117 45.27 -7.76 32.14
CA LYS A 117 45.44 -7.89 33.61
C LYS A 117 46.87 -7.74 34.13
N VAL A 118 47.88 -7.43 33.30
CA VAL A 118 49.28 -7.34 33.77
C VAL A 118 49.77 -5.90 34.04
N PHE A 119 49.09 -4.86 33.54
CA PHE A 119 49.46 -3.47 33.81
C PHE A 119 48.64 -2.85 34.95
N ASN A 120 48.81 -3.37 36.16
CA ASN A 120 48.45 -2.62 37.37
C ASN A 120 49.38 -3.01 38.53
N ARG A 121 50.67 -2.73 38.38
CA ARG A 121 51.60 -2.59 39.50
C ARG A 121 52.07 -1.14 39.55
N ARG A 122 51.62 -0.44 40.59
CA ARG A 122 52.16 0.87 41.01
C ARG A 122 53.67 0.74 41.25
N PRO A 123 54.43 1.80 40.97
CA PRO A 123 55.54 2.16 41.84
C PRO A 123 55.25 3.48 42.56
N ALA A 124 55.68 3.52 43.82
CA ALA A 124 55.64 4.65 44.71
C ALA A 124 56.66 5.74 44.31
N ASN A 125 56.32 6.98 44.69
CA ASN A 125 57.18 8.10 45.05
C ASN A 125 58.59 8.22 44.44
N ARG A 126 58.80 9.31 43.68
CA ARG A 126 60.02 10.14 43.84
C ARG A 126 59.78 11.57 43.33
N LYS A 127 60.03 12.54 44.23
CA LYS A 127 60.14 13.99 43.95
C LYS A 127 61.49 14.31 43.29
N ALA A 128 61.50 15.28 42.37
CA ALA A 128 62.57 16.27 42.04
C ALA A 128 62.29 16.78 40.61
N SER A 129 61.91 18.05 40.39
CA SER A 129 62.68 19.31 40.34
C SER A 129 62.91 19.82 38.90
N ASN A 130 62.35 21.01 38.62
CA ASN A 130 62.77 22.08 37.69
C ASN A 130 63.59 21.76 36.41
N ARG A 131 63.10 22.21 35.24
CA ARG A 131 63.60 23.42 34.53
C ARG A 131 62.83 23.71 33.22
N GLN A 132 62.75 25.01 32.93
CA GLN A 132 62.19 25.69 31.75
C GLN A 132 62.89 25.31 30.43
N ALA A 133 62.17 25.39 29.29
CA ALA A 133 62.36 26.44 28.26
C ALA A 133 61.59 26.13 26.95
N SER A 134 61.20 27.21 26.28
CA SER A 134 60.61 27.37 24.94
C SER A 134 61.21 26.48 23.84
N ASN A 135 60.53 26.14 22.73
CA ASN A 135 60.00 27.11 21.78
C ASN A 135 59.04 26.43 20.77
N ARG A 136 58.04 27.20 20.32
CA ARG A 136 57.07 26.83 19.30
C ARG A 136 57.70 26.88 17.91
N GLN A 137 57.42 25.89 17.06
CA GLN A 137 57.24 26.14 15.64
C GLN A 137 56.08 25.29 15.10
N ALA A 138 55.11 26.00 14.55
CA ALA A 138 53.81 25.51 14.14
C ALA A 138 53.91 24.72 12.83
N SER A 139 53.62 23.42 12.91
CA SER A 139 53.18 22.65 11.75
C SER A 139 51.67 22.87 11.59
N LYS A 140 51.29 23.50 10.47
CA LYS A 140 49.91 23.63 10.01
C LYS A 140 49.31 22.23 9.82
N ARG A 141 48.64 21.71 10.85
CA ARG A 141 47.75 20.55 10.72
C ARG A 141 46.52 21.00 9.94
N ASN A 142 46.37 20.47 8.73
CA ASN A 142 45.09 20.39 8.05
C ASN A 142 44.06 19.77 8.99
N VAL A 143 43.13 20.59 9.49
CA VAL A 143 41.94 20.13 10.22
C VAL A 143 40.92 19.70 9.16
N ALA A 144 41.23 18.60 8.47
CA ALA A 144 40.19 17.74 7.92
C ALA A 144 39.91 16.72 9.02
N GLY A 145 38.73 16.84 9.65
CA GLY A 145 38.33 16.04 10.80
C GLY A 145 38.18 14.55 10.47
N ASN A 146 39.29 13.82 10.48
CA ASN A 146 39.26 12.35 10.49
C ASN A 146 39.06 11.87 11.93
N ILE A 147 37.92 11.24 12.19
CA ILE A 147 37.67 10.51 13.45
C ILE A 147 38.77 9.45 13.60
N PRO A 148 39.49 9.38 14.74
CA PRO A 148 40.53 8.38 14.96
C PRO A 148 40.03 6.95 14.73
N ALA A 149 40.82 6.10 14.06
CA ALA A 149 40.46 4.70 13.73
C ALA A 149 39.87 3.86 14.89
N PRO A 150 40.34 3.98 16.16
CA PRO A 150 39.74 3.26 17.29
C PRO A 150 38.29 3.68 17.61
N GLN A 151 37.94 4.96 17.37
CA GLN A 151 36.57 5.45 17.51
C GLN A 151 35.70 4.99 16.34
N GLN A 152 36.24 4.90 15.12
CA GLN A 152 35.53 4.36 13.96
C GLN A 152 35.17 2.87 14.16
N GLU A 153 36.09 2.05 14.67
CA GLU A 153 35.83 0.65 15.00
C GLU A 153 34.75 0.48 16.08
N GLY A 154 34.77 1.34 17.11
CA GLY A 154 33.73 1.39 18.14
C GLY A 154 32.35 1.70 17.57
N ILE A 155 32.24 2.73 16.71
CA ILE A 155 30.98 3.13 16.06
C ILE A 155 30.45 2.02 15.15
N LEU A 156 31.31 1.41 14.32
CA LEU A 156 30.92 0.33 13.42
C LEU A 156 30.44 -0.93 14.17
N ALA A 157 31.06 -1.24 15.32
CA ALA A 157 30.62 -2.34 16.19
C ALA A 157 29.24 -2.09 16.83
N GLU A 158 28.82 -0.84 16.99
CA GLU A 158 27.50 -0.46 17.49
C GLU A 158 26.43 -0.48 16.40
N ILE A 159 26.73 0.07 15.22
CA ILE A 159 25.76 0.30 14.13
C ILE A 159 25.48 -0.98 13.32
N LYS A 160 26.50 -1.78 12.98
CA LYS A 160 26.33 -2.95 12.08
C LYS A 160 25.17 -3.88 12.51
N PRO A 161 25.03 -4.25 13.78
CA PRO A 161 23.95 -5.13 14.22
C PRO A 161 22.57 -4.46 14.15
N ALA A 162 22.51 -3.14 14.33
CA ALA A 162 21.28 -2.36 14.16
C ALA A 162 20.82 -2.39 12.72
N VAL A 163 21.74 -2.11 11.78
CA VAL A 163 21.46 -2.09 10.34
C VAL A 163 21.03 -3.46 9.84
N VAL A 164 21.76 -4.53 10.20
CA VAL A 164 21.40 -5.89 9.79
C VAL A 164 20.03 -6.29 10.32
N PHE A 165 19.72 -5.94 11.58
CA PHE A 165 18.41 -6.23 12.16
C PHE A 165 17.29 -5.42 11.49
N ALA A 166 17.46 -4.10 11.34
CA ALA A 166 16.43 -3.21 10.81
C ALA A 166 16.18 -3.46 9.32
N ALA A 167 17.22 -3.49 8.49
CA ALA A 167 17.08 -3.75 7.06
C ALA A 167 16.59 -5.18 6.80
N GLY A 168 17.19 -6.17 7.45
CA GLY A 168 16.77 -7.57 7.29
C GLY A 168 15.33 -7.81 7.77
N GLY A 169 14.96 -7.20 8.90
CA GLY A 169 13.60 -7.29 9.42
C GLY A 169 12.56 -6.58 8.56
N ALA A 170 12.93 -5.44 7.96
CA ALA A 170 12.07 -4.73 7.02
C ALA A 170 11.86 -5.51 5.73
N ILE A 171 12.91 -6.11 5.16
CA ILE A 171 12.79 -6.96 3.96
C ILE A 171 11.88 -8.17 4.23
N LEU A 172 12.01 -8.81 5.41
CA LEU A 172 11.11 -9.91 5.79
C LEU A 172 9.65 -9.47 5.92
N TRP A 173 9.40 -8.30 6.49
CA TRP A 173 8.04 -7.73 6.56
C TRP A 173 7.50 -7.51 5.15
N VAL A 174 8.25 -6.80 4.30
CA VAL A 174 7.81 -6.45 2.96
C VAL A 174 7.57 -7.69 2.12
N ALA A 175 8.45 -8.70 2.16
CA ALA A 175 8.22 -9.95 1.44
C ALA A 175 6.90 -10.64 1.83
N TRP A 176 6.56 -10.64 3.13
CA TRP A 176 5.27 -11.19 3.58
C TRP A 176 4.09 -10.27 3.22
N GLU A 177 4.24 -8.97 3.38
CA GLU A 177 3.20 -8.00 3.01
C GLU A 177 2.83 -8.10 1.52
N GLN A 178 3.82 -8.24 0.64
CA GLN A 178 3.60 -8.43 -0.80
C GLN A 178 2.95 -9.79 -1.11
N LEU A 179 3.33 -10.86 -0.41
CA LEU A 179 2.73 -12.18 -0.59
C LEU A 179 1.24 -12.18 -0.18
N ARG A 180 0.90 -11.52 0.93
CA ARG A 180 -0.48 -11.33 1.41
C ARG A 180 -1.36 -10.59 0.40
N GLY A 181 -0.80 -9.56 -0.25
CA GLY A 181 -1.47 -8.80 -1.30
C GLY A 181 -1.67 -9.56 -2.62
N GLN A 182 -1.25 -10.83 -2.71
CA GLN A 182 -1.33 -11.65 -3.93
C GLN A 182 -1.91 -13.05 -3.69
N TRP A 183 -1.91 -13.54 -2.44
CA TRP A 183 -2.30 -14.90 -2.12
C TRP A 183 -2.96 -15.00 -0.73
N PRO A 184 -4.02 -15.81 -0.58
CA PRO A 184 -4.72 -16.62 -1.60
C PRO A 184 -5.73 -15.81 -2.44
N PHE A 185 -6.25 -16.41 -3.52
CA PHE A 185 -7.33 -15.83 -4.36
C PHE A 185 -7.03 -14.45 -4.95
N GLY A 186 -5.77 -14.18 -5.30
CA GLY A 186 -5.35 -12.85 -5.73
C GLY A 186 -4.97 -11.92 -4.59
N GLY A 187 -5.23 -12.29 -3.33
CA GLY A 187 -4.81 -11.58 -2.12
C GLY A 187 -5.61 -10.31 -1.82
N LEU A 188 -5.33 -9.70 -0.67
CA LEU A 188 -5.98 -8.46 -0.22
C LEU A 188 -4.94 -7.40 0.16
N PRO A 189 -4.61 -6.44 -0.74
CA PRO A 189 -3.58 -5.45 -0.46
C PRO A 189 -3.91 -4.45 0.66
N TRP A 190 -5.17 -4.39 1.14
CA TRP A 190 -5.56 -3.54 2.26
C TRP A 190 -4.66 -3.76 3.48
N GLY A 191 -4.20 -2.68 4.12
CA GLY A 191 -3.25 -2.75 5.23
C GLY A 191 -1.78 -2.84 4.83
N THR A 192 -1.45 -2.76 3.54
CA THR A 192 -0.06 -2.54 3.07
C THR A 192 0.43 -1.18 3.57
N LEU A 193 1.52 -1.16 4.35
CA LEU A 193 1.96 0.06 5.07
C LEU A 193 2.31 1.23 4.15
N ALA A 194 2.70 0.96 2.90
CA ALA A 194 2.93 1.99 1.91
C ALA A 194 1.72 2.91 1.69
N PHE A 195 0.50 2.35 1.70
CA PHE A 195 -0.73 3.11 1.47
C PHE A 195 -1.11 4.02 2.65
N SER A 196 -0.51 3.86 3.83
CA SER A 196 -0.70 4.80 4.94
C SER A 196 0.23 6.02 4.90
N GLN A 197 1.09 6.13 3.88
CA GLN A 197 2.16 7.15 3.82
C GLN A 197 1.90 8.25 2.80
N THR A 198 0.70 8.33 2.23
CA THR A 198 0.32 9.32 1.21
C THR A 198 0.49 10.77 1.67
N GLN A 199 0.34 11.03 2.96
CA GLN A 199 0.50 12.37 3.54
C GLN A 199 1.87 12.56 4.22
N THR A 200 2.84 11.67 3.97
CA THR A 200 4.17 11.76 4.57
C THR A 200 5.26 11.89 3.50
N PRO A 201 6.47 12.35 3.86
CA PRO A 201 7.56 12.43 2.89
C PRO A 201 7.90 11.10 2.22
N LEU A 202 7.60 9.97 2.87
CA LEU A 202 7.88 8.65 2.33
C LEU A 202 7.14 8.36 1.01
N LEU A 203 6.01 9.04 0.73
CA LEU A 203 5.29 8.92 -0.55
C LEU A 203 6.22 9.18 -1.74
N ARG A 204 7.20 10.07 -1.62
CA ARG A 204 8.16 10.38 -2.70
C ARG A 204 9.04 9.20 -3.10
N LEU A 205 9.11 8.13 -2.29
CA LEU A 205 9.79 6.89 -2.68
C LEU A 205 8.94 5.98 -3.59
N ALA A 206 7.64 6.25 -3.74
CA ALA A 206 6.72 5.43 -4.51
C ALA A 206 7.15 5.31 -5.99
N HIS A 207 7.56 6.41 -6.62
CA HIS A 207 7.99 6.41 -8.03
C HIS A 207 9.33 5.69 -8.28
N ILE A 208 10.08 5.39 -7.21
CA ILE A 208 11.35 4.66 -7.27
C ILE A 208 11.12 3.17 -7.02
N GLY A 209 10.39 2.81 -5.97
CA GLY A 209 10.35 1.43 -5.51
C GLY A 209 8.98 0.90 -5.14
N SER A 210 7.90 1.59 -5.54
CA SER A 210 6.51 1.19 -5.32
C SER A 210 6.21 0.95 -3.82
N THR A 211 5.18 0.17 -3.51
CA THR A 211 4.84 -0.22 -2.14
C THR A 211 5.99 -0.91 -1.42
N PRO A 212 6.84 -1.76 -2.05
CA PRO A 212 7.93 -2.39 -1.34
C PRO A 212 8.92 -1.42 -0.69
N LEU A 213 9.33 -0.36 -1.40
CA LEU A 213 10.31 0.59 -0.86
C LEU A 213 9.71 1.49 0.22
N VAL A 214 8.46 1.93 0.05
CA VAL A 214 7.78 2.76 1.04
C VAL A 214 7.52 1.97 2.32
N SER A 215 6.97 0.74 2.22
CA SER A 215 6.80 -0.15 3.37
C SER A 215 8.13 -0.51 4.02
N PHE A 216 9.19 -0.74 3.23
CA PHE A 216 10.54 -0.94 3.76
C PHE A 216 10.98 0.25 4.61
N ALA A 217 10.80 1.48 4.13
CA ALA A 217 11.18 2.70 4.85
C ALA A 217 10.43 2.84 6.17
N VAL A 218 9.11 2.58 6.19
CA VAL A 218 8.29 2.59 7.42
C VAL A 218 8.80 1.57 8.44
N VAL A 219 8.96 0.32 8.03
CA VAL A 219 9.34 -0.77 8.94
C VAL A 219 10.77 -0.59 9.42
N CYS A 220 11.69 -0.22 8.52
CA CYS A 220 13.09 0.02 8.85
C CYS A 220 13.21 1.16 9.88
N SER A 221 12.46 2.25 9.69
CA SER A 221 12.39 3.37 10.66
C SER A 221 11.91 2.90 12.03
N GLY A 222 10.86 2.08 12.08
CA GLY A 222 10.32 1.54 13.34
C GLY A 222 11.30 0.58 14.05
N LEU A 223 11.98 -0.28 13.30
CA LEU A 223 12.98 -1.20 13.84
C LEU A 223 14.24 -0.46 14.34
N PHE A 224 14.61 0.67 13.74
CA PHE A 224 15.63 1.56 14.28
C PHE A 224 15.19 2.20 15.60
N LEU A 225 13.93 2.66 15.75
CA LEU A 225 13.43 3.18 17.02
C LEU A 225 13.41 2.11 18.12
N TYR A 226 13.02 0.88 17.78
CA TYR A 226 13.15 -0.25 18.71
C TYR A 226 14.62 -0.47 19.14
N TRP A 227 15.55 -0.42 18.18
CA TRP A 227 16.97 -0.58 18.47
C TRP A 227 17.50 0.55 19.36
N ALA A 228 17.05 1.78 19.12
CA ALA A 228 17.38 2.94 19.95
C ALA A 228 16.94 2.71 21.40
N ALA A 229 15.69 2.32 21.62
CA ALA A 229 15.16 2.02 22.95
C ALA A 229 15.96 0.91 23.66
N ARG A 230 16.41 -0.11 22.91
CA ARG A 230 17.27 -1.18 23.43
C ARG A 230 18.65 -0.67 23.84
N CYS A 231 19.26 0.21 23.04
CA CYS A 231 20.58 0.78 23.33
C CYS A 231 20.54 1.72 24.54
N LEU A 232 19.54 2.60 24.59
CA LEU A 232 19.36 3.55 25.70
C LEU A 232 19.14 2.83 27.04
N ARG A 233 18.27 1.80 27.07
CA ARG A 233 18.07 0.97 28.27
C ARG A 233 19.31 0.18 28.68
N GLY A 234 20.22 -0.09 27.74
CA GLY A 234 21.47 -0.80 27.98
C GLY A 234 22.67 0.11 28.27
N GLY A 235 22.46 1.41 28.50
CA GLY A 235 23.54 2.38 28.76
C GLY A 235 24.39 2.73 27.53
N ARG A 236 23.95 2.36 26.32
CA ARG A 236 24.66 2.59 25.05
C ARG A 236 24.12 3.85 24.37
N GLY A 237 24.37 5.00 24.99
CA GLY A 237 23.82 6.29 24.56
C GLY A 237 24.08 6.62 23.08
N LEU A 238 25.33 6.49 22.64
CA LEU A 238 25.73 6.79 21.26
C LEU A 238 24.98 5.92 20.23
N GLY A 239 24.98 4.59 20.38
CA GLY A 239 24.19 3.70 19.54
C GLY A 239 22.68 3.99 19.57
N GLY A 240 22.15 4.48 20.69
CA GLY A 240 20.77 4.95 20.80
C GLY A 240 20.49 6.17 19.92
N VAL A 241 21.33 7.20 20.05
CA VAL A 241 21.22 8.44 19.26
C VAL A 241 21.37 8.15 17.76
N LEU A 242 22.36 7.35 17.37
CA LEU A 242 22.59 7.00 15.96
C LEU A 242 21.39 6.25 15.34
N ALA A 243 20.72 5.39 16.11
CA ALA A 243 19.53 4.70 15.65
C ALA A 243 18.32 5.65 15.51
N ILE A 244 18.14 6.62 16.41
CA ILE A 244 17.13 7.68 16.27
C ILE A 244 17.40 8.51 15.01
N LEU A 245 18.64 8.95 14.82
CA LEU A 245 19.04 9.71 13.64
C LEU A 245 18.84 8.92 12.35
N SER A 246 19.09 7.60 12.36
CA SER A 246 18.84 6.73 11.21
C SER A 246 17.35 6.64 10.87
N SER A 247 16.49 6.47 11.89
CA SER A 247 15.03 6.48 11.72
C SER A 247 14.53 7.82 11.16
N LEU A 248 14.99 8.93 11.75
CA LEU A 248 14.65 10.28 11.29
C LEU A 248 15.16 10.54 9.86
N ALA A 249 16.37 10.11 9.53
CA ALA A 249 16.93 10.26 8.20
C ALA A 249 16.12 9.50 7.14
N ILE A 250 15.71 8.26 7.42
CA ILE A 250 14.85 7.48 6.50
C ILE A 250 13.50 8.18 6.29
N PHE A 251 12.92 8.76 7.35
CA PHE A 251 11.64 9.46 7.26
C PHE A 251 11.74 10.80 6.53
N VAL A 252 12.80 11.59 6.75
CA VAL A 252 12.91 12.98 6.27
C VAL A 252 13.65 13.09 4.94
N ALA A 253 14.67 12.27 4.67
CA ALA A 253 15.45 12.35 3.43
C ALA A 253 14.61 12.29 2.14
N PRO A 254 13.49 11.55 2.07
CA PRO A 254 12.64 11.53 0.89
C PRO A 254 12.07 12.89 0.47
N ILE A 255 12.02 13.91 1.34
CA ILE A 255 11.65 15.29 0.95
C ILE A 255 12.54 15.81 -0.18
N ALA A 256 13.81 15.42 -0.20
CA ALA A 256 14.78 15.82 -1.22
C ALA A 256 14.67 15.04 -2.54
N VAL A 257 13.84 13.98 -2.59
CA VAL A 257 13.62 13.22 -3.82
C VAL A 257 12.74 14.05 -4.76
N PRO A 258 13.22 14.37 -5.97
CA PRO A 258 12.46 15.16 -6.92
C PRO A 258 11.34 14.32 -7.53
N VAL A 259 10.13 14.87 -7.52
CA VAL A 259 8.98 14.28 -8.21
C VAL A 259 8.66 15.16 -9.41
N SER A 260 8.68 14.59 -10.61
CA SER A 260 8.41 15.34 -11.84
C SER A 260 6.92 15.63 -11.96
N SER A 261 6.56 16.92 -11.99
CA SER A 261 5.19 17.38 -12.24
C SER A 261 4.96 17.91 -13.66
N ALA A 262 6.01 18.01 -14.49
CA ALA A 262 5.89 18.55 -15.85
C ALA A 262 4.93 17.70 -16.70
N ALA A 263 3.96 18.36 -17.33
CA ALA A 263 3.04 17.79 -18.32
C ALA A 263 3.50 18.16 -19.72
N SER A 264 3.30 17.28 -20.70
CA SER A 264 3.56 17.62 -22.11
C SER A 264 2.47 18.51 -22.67
N GLU A 265 1.22 18.16 -22.37
CA GLU A 265 0.00 18.81 -22.86
C GLU A 265 -1.09 18.65 -21.79
N ASN A 266 -2.15 19.45 -21.91
CA ASN A 266 -3.29 19.38 -21.00
C ASN A 266 -4.52 18.76 -21.67
N LEU A 267 -5.43 18.24 -20.85
CA LEU A 267 -6.75 17.77 -21.24
C LEU A 267 -7.77 18.30 -20.23
N ARG A 268 -8.89 18.86 -20.70
CA ARG A 268 -9.99 19.30 -19.83
C ARG A 268 -10.95 18.13 -19.65
N ILE A 269 -11.16 17.71 -18.41
CA ILE A 269 -12.01 16.58 -18.09
C ILE A 269 -13.19 17.04 -17.24
N GLY A 270 -14.37 16.50 -17.52
CA GLY A 270 -15.49 16.50 -16.59
C GLY A 270 -15.58 15.15 -15.90
N PHE A 271 -16.00 15.12 -14.64
CA PHE A 271 -16.30 13.89 -13.93
C PHE A 271 -17.53 14.07 -13.06
N ALA A 272 -18.39 13.05 -12.99
CA ALA A 272 -19.66 13.11 -12.26
C ALA A 272 -19.82 11.96 -11.26
N GLN A 273 -20.46 12.28 -10.15
CA GLN A 273 -20.92 11.39 -9.10
C GLN A 273 -22.45 11.37 -9.14
N GLY A 274 -23.03 10.18 -9.28
CA GLY A 274 -24.47 10.01 -9.55
C GLY A 274 -25.34 9.79 -8.33
N GLU A 275 -24.75 9.50 -7.17
CA GLU A 275 -25.47 8.94 -6.01
C GLU A 275 -26.23 7.64 -6.37
N VAL A 276 -26.92 7.04 -5.39
CA VAL A 276 -27.84 5.91 -5.61
C VAL A 276 -29.21 6.24 -5.02
N ALA A 277 -30.28 5.64 -5.55
CA ALA A 277 -31.59 5.76 -4.91
C ALA A 277 -31.53 5.23 -3.46
N PRO A 278 -32.08 5.95 -2.46
CA PRO A 278 -32.22 5.44 -1.10
C PRO A 278 -32.92 4.09 -1.09
N ALA A 279 -32.50 3.19 -0.19
CA ALA A 279 -33.12 1.87 -0.06
C ALA A 279 -34.61 1.96 0.33
N SER A 280 -35.01 3.02 1.04
CA SER A 280 -36.39 3.30 1.43
C SER A 280 -37.28 3.77 0.27
N GLN A 281 -36.70 4.21 -0.85
CA GLN A 281 -37.48 4.65 -2.00
C GLN A 281 -38.09 3.43 -2.70
N PRO A 282 -39.43 3.39 -2.94
CA PRO A 282 -40.11 2.24 -3.50
C PRO A 282 -39.95 2.20 -5.03
N LEU A 283 -38.73 1.91 -5.49
CA LEU A 283 -38.40 1.65 -6.89
C LEU A 283 -38.32 0.15 -7.13
N ASP A 284 -38.80 -0.30 -8.28
CA ASP A 284 -38.54 -1.65 -8.75
C ASP A 284 -37.06 -1.85 -9.12
N GLY A 285 -36.67 -3.09 -9.44
CA GLY A 285 -35.28 -3.42 -9.76
C GLY A 285 -34.75 -2.69 -10.99
N ARG A 286 -35.59 -2.50 -12.02
CA ARG A 286 -35.20 -1.83 -13.27
C ARG A 286 -35.08 -0.32 -13.04
N GLU A 287 -36.06 0.30 -12.39
CA GLU A 287 -36.06 1.72 -12.06
C GLU A 287 -34.84 2.09 -11.20
N ARG A 288 -34.46 1.21 -10.26
CA ARG A 288 -33.28 1.39 -9.44
C ARG A 288 -31.98 1.29 -10.25
N ALA A 289 -31.87 0.31 -11.14
CA ALA A 289 -30.72 0.15 -12.03
C ALA A 289 -30.55 1.35 -12.98
N LEU A 290 -31.64 1.94 -13.45
CA LEU A 290 -31.60 3.12 -14.32
C LEU A 290 -31.29 4.42 -13.57
N ARG A 291 -31.61 4.51 -12.27
CA ARG A 291 -31.51 5.75 -11.48
C ARG A 291 -30.13 6.37 -11.53
N VAL A 292 -29.07 5.59 -11.36
CA VAL A 292 -27.69 6.11 -11.34
C VAL A 292 -27.36 6.80 -12.66
N THR A 293 -27.71 6.18 -13.78
CA THR A 293 -27.56 6.75 -15.13
C THR A 293 -28.30 8.08 -15.27
N GLN A 294 -29.54 8.16 -14.77
CA GLN A 294 -30.35 9.39 -14.82
C GLN A 294 -29.75 10.52 -13.98
N ASN A 295 -29.29 10.20 -12.77
CA ASN A 295 -28.68 11.17 -11.89
C ASN A 295 -27.36 11.68 -12.46
N LEU A 296 -26.52 10.80 -13.02
CA LEU A 296 -25.28 11.20 -13.71
C LEU A 296 -25.56 12.14 -14.88
N ALA A 297 -26.55 11.84 -15.70
CA ALA A 297 -26.95 12.72 -16.80
C ALA A 297 -27.43 14.09 -16.29
N ARG A 298 -28.18 14.12 -15.18
CA ARG A 298 -28.66 15.37 -14.56
C ARG A 298 -27.50 16.17 -13.95
N ALA A 299 -26.63 15.56 -13.16
CA ALA A 299 -25.43 16.18 -12.60
C ALA A 299 -24.56 16.80 -13.70
N THR A 300 -24.31 16.03 -14.76
CA THR A 300 -23.57 16.47 -15.94
C THR A 300 -24.25 17.66 -16.62
N ALA A 301 -25.58 17.61 -16.79
CA ALA A 301 -26.33 18.67 -17.43
C ALA A 301 -26.36 19.98 -16.62
N ASN A 302 -26.35 19.88 -15.30
CA ASN A 302 -26.44 21.03 -14.39
C ASN A 302 -25.10 21.74 -14.19
N SER A 303 -23.98 21.01 -14.24
CA SER A 303 -22.68 21.55 -13.83
C SER A 303 -21.63 21.64 -14.93
N ILE A 304 -21.85 21.00 -16.08
CA ILE A 304 -20.88 20.96 -17.17
C ILE A 304 -21.47 21.59 -18.43
N ASP A 305 -20.87 22.71 -18.85
CA ASP A 305 -21.25 23.45 -20.05
C ASP A 305 -20.66 22.80 -21.32
N PRO A 306 -21.42 22.75 -22.43
CA PRO A 306 -20.87 22.34 -23.72
C PRO A 306 -19.63 23.16 -24.11
N GLY A 307 -18.58 22.47 -24.57
CA GLY A 307 -17.30 23.07 -24.94
C GLY A 307 -16.36 23.42 -23.78
N SER A 308 -16.76 23.24 -22.51
CA SER A 308 -15.88 23.50 -21.36
C SER A 308 -14.86 22.37 -21.10
N ILE A 309 -15.17 21.16 -21.56
CA ILE A 309 -14.37 19.94 -21.40
C ILE A 309 -14.08 19.27 -22.74
N ASP A 310 -13.14 18.33 -22.76
CA ASP A 310 -12.75 17.51 -23.91
C ASP A 310 -13.17 16.04 -23.73
N LEU A 311 -13.48 15.61 -22.51
CA LEU A 311 -13.84 14.24 -22.13
C LEU A 311 -14.70 14.24 -20.86
N MET A 312 -15.77 13.43 -20.84
CA MET A 312 -16.61 13.22 -19.66
C MET A 312 -16.38 11.84 -19.04
N LEU A 313 -16.17 11.78 -17.72
CA LEU A 313 -15.96 10.56 -16.95
C LEU A 313 -17.13 10.29 -16.01
N TRP A 314 -17.72 9.10 -16.10
CA TRP A 314 -18.69 8.58 -15.15
C TRP A 314 -18.12 7.35 -14.42
N PRO A 315 -18.63 6.99 -13.23
CA PRO A 315 -18.03 5.99 -12.35
C PRO A 315 -18.25 4.55 -12.85
N GLU A 316 -17.81 3.58 -12.03
CA GLU A 316 -18.16 2.17 -12.18
C GLU A 316 -19.67 1.96 -12.04
N SER A 317 -20.24 1.06 -12.83
CA SER A 317 -21.69 0.82 -12.86
C SER A 317 -22.54 2.09 -13.08
N ALA A 318 -21.98 3.09 -13.76
CA ALA A 318 -22.69 4.30 -14.17
C ALA A 318 -23.94 4.00 -15.01
N SER A 319 -23.87 2.95 -15.83
CA SER A 319 -24.99 2.36 -16.56
C SER A 319 -25.14 0.90 -16.12
N ASP A 320 -25.89 0.66 -15.05
CA ASP A 320 -26.12 -0.70 -14.53
C ASP A 320 -26.96 -1.55 -15.50
N LEU A 321 -27.96 -0.92 -16.14
CA LEU A 321 -28.53 -1.45 -17.38
C LEU A 321 -27.54 -1.22 -18.51
N ASP A 322 -27.14 -2.29 -19.21
CA ASP A 322 -26.13 -2.22 -20.28
C ASP A 322 -26.60 -1.33 -21.43
N ALA A 323 -26.00 -0.16 -21.61
CA ALA A 323 -26.34 0.77 -22.70
C ALA A 323 -26.11 0.18 -24.11
N ARG A 324 -25.31 -0.89 -24.24
CA ARG A 324 -25.15 -1.64 -25.50
C ARG A 324 -26.40 -2.45 -25.87
N GLN A 325 -27.25 -2.77 -24.89
CA GLN A 325 -28.43 -3.63 -25.06
C GLN A 325 -29.74 -2.87 -24.75
N ASP A 326 -29.78 -2.12 -23.65
CA ASP A 326 -30.94 -1.38 -23.19
C ASP A 326 -31.11 -0.04 -23.91
N ALA A 327 -32.27 0.16 -24.54
CA ALA A 327 -32.55 1.34 -25.35
C ALA A 327 -32.71 2.63 -24.52
N GLU A 328 -33.19 2.52 -23.28
CA GLU A 328 -33.45 3.67 -22.42
C GLU A 328 -32.14 4.19 -21.82
N ALA A 329 -31.30 3.29 -21.29
CA ALA A 329 -29.95 3.63 -20.85
C ALA A 329 -29.11 4.22 -22.01
N ARG A 330 -29.21 3.61 -23.21
CA ARG A 330 -28.56 4.14 -24.42
C ARG A 330 -28.99 5.56 -24.74
N ALA A 331 -30.29 5.84 -24.69
CA ALA A 331 -30.81 7.17 -24.98
C ALA A 331 -30.26 8.23 -24.02
N ILE A 332 -30.17 7.92 -22.72
CA ILE A 332 -29.63 8.84 -21.71
C ILE A 332 -28.15 9.13 -21.95
N VAL A 333 -27.33 8.09 -22.12
CA VAL A 333 -25.89 8.22 -22.38
C VAL A 333 -25.63 8.98 -23.67
N THR A 334 -26.35 8.62 -24.75
CA THR A 334 -26.20 9.27 -26.07
C THR A 334 -26.60 10.74 -26.00
N ALA A 335 -27.67 11.08 -25.29
CA ALA A 335 -28.10 12.47 -25.11
C ALA A 335 -27.05 13.29 -24.33
N ALA A 336 -26.44 12.71 -23.29
CA ALA A 336 -25.38 13.37 -22.53
C ALA A 336 -24.14 13.65 -23.40
N GLY A 337 -23.67 12.67 -24.17
CA GLY A 337 -22.55 12.84 -25.10
C GLY A 337 -22.85 13.82 -26.23
N THR A 338 -24.02 13.74 -26.83
CA THR A 338 -24.44 14.64 -27.91
C THR A 338 -24.54 16.09 -27.42
N ARG A 339 -25.10 16.31 -26.22
CA ARG A 339 -25.21 17.66 -25.61
C ARG A 339 -23.82 18.29 -25.43
N LEU A 340 -22.86 17.52 -24.93
CA LEU A 340 -21.52 18.02 -24.65
C LEU A 340 -20.63 18.10 -25.90
N GLY A 341 -20.89 17.27 -26.91
CA GLY A 341 -20.06 17.15 -28.11
C GLY A 341 -18.71 16.47 -27.84
N VAL A 342 -18.61 15.64 -26.80
CA VAL A 342 -17.38 14.96 -26.38
C VAL A 342 -17.64 13.47 -26.07
N PRO A 343 -16.61 12.60 -26.10
CA PRO A 343 -16.75 11.22 -25.66
C PRO A 343 -17.11 11.11 -24.17
N LEU A 344 -17.80 10.02 -23.83
CA LEU A 344 -18.07 9.60 -22.44
C LEU A 344 -17.29 8.32 -22.14
N LEU A 345 -16.59 8.29 -21.01
CA LEU A 345 -16.04 7.06 -20.42
C LEU A 345 -16.87 6.68 -19.21
N PHE A 346 -17.45 5.48 -19.19
CA PHE A 346 -18.34 5.09 -18.09
C PHE A 346 -18.37 3.58 -17.85
N GLY A 347 -18.71 3.20 -16.62
CA GLY A 347 -18.82 1.80 -16.20
C GLY A 347 -20.17 1.19 -16.57
N THR A 348 -20.15 -0.04 -17.07
CA THR A 348 -21.32 -0.87 -17.33
C THR A 348 -20.99 -2.35 -17.14
N GLN A 349 -21.92 -3.25 -17.44
CA GLN A 349 -21.73 -4.68 -17.28
C GLN A 349 -22.20 -5.41 -18.53
N GLU A 350 -21.46 -6.43 -18.95
CA GLU A 350 -21.94 -7.38 -19.96
C GLU A 350 -22.47 -8.62 -19.26
N TYR A 351 -23.57 -9.17 -19.76
CA TYR A 351 -24.12 -10.43 -19.30
C TYR A 351 -24.37 -11.35 -20.47
N TRP A 352 -24.00 -12.62 -20.34
CA TRP A 352 -24.26 -13.66 -21.34
C TRP A 352 -24.51 -15.01 -20.68
N ASP A 353 -25.18 -15.90 -21.41
CA ASP A 353 -25.30 -17.30 -21.01
C ASP A 353 -24.05 -18.07 -21.47
N ASP A 354 -23.46 -18.82 -20.55
CA ASP A 354 -22.30 -19.69 -20.73
C ASP A 354 -22.74 -21.16 -20.53
N PRO A 355 -23.18 -21.85 -21.60
CA PRO A 355 -23.59 -23.25 -21.52
C PRO A 355 -22.44 -24.20 -21.15
N ALA A 356 -21.19 -23.75 -21.26
CA ALA A 356 -20.00 -24.51 -20.89
C ALA A 356 -19.61 -24.32 -19.41
N ALA A 357 -20.34 -23.51 -18.64
CA ALA A 357 -20.14 -23.36 -17.21
C ALA A 357 -20.37 -24.70 -16.49
N THR A 358 -19.27 -25.38 -16.16
CA THR A 358 -19.27 -26.66 -15.44
C THR A 358 -19.28 -26.50 -13.93
N ASP A 359 -19.23 -25.26 -13.42
CA ASP A 359 -19.24 -24.97 -11.99
C ASP A 359 -20.61 -25.21 -11.35
N GLY A 360 -21.70 -25.30 -12.14
CA GLY A 360 -23.04 -25.63 -11.65
C GLY A 360 -23.70 -24.53 -10.82
N PHE A 361 -23.12 -23.31 -10.76
CA PHE A 361 -23.62 -22.23 -9.90
C PHE A 361 -24.25 -21.07 -10.66
N SER A 362 -23.78 -20.74 -11.86
CA SER A 362 -24.45 -19.77 -12.72
C SER A 362 -24.24 -20.11 -14.19
N VAL A 363 -25.34 -20.46 -14.88
CA VAL A 363 -25.35 -20.55 -16.36
C VAL A 363 -25.10 -19.18 -16.98
N ARG A 364 -25.39 -18.10 -16.24
CA ARG A 364 -25.13 -16.73 -16.65
C ARG A 364 -23.79 -16.26 -16.11
N ARG A 365 -23.04 -15.53 -16.93
CA ARG A 365 -21.76 -14.87 -16.58
C ARG A 365 -21.89 -13.37 -16.74
N ARG A 366 -20.96 -12.64 -16.13
CA ARG A 366 -20.84 -11.20 -16.35
C ARG A 366 -19.40 -10.70 -16.38
N THR A 367 -19.18 -9.56 -17.03
CA THR A 367 -17.98 -8.72 -16.87
C THR A 367 -18.37 -7.37 -16.28
N ASN A 368 -17.37 -6.67 -15.75
CA ASN A 368 -17.48 -5.28 -15.35
C ASN A 368 -16.60 -4.47 -16.30
N ASP A 369 -17.25 -3.64 -17.11
CA ASP A 369 -16.64 -2.99 -18.26
C ASP A 369 -16.56 -1.49 -18.04
N TYR A 370 -15.50 -0.87 -18.53
CA TYR A 370 -15.39 0.57 -18.69
C TYR A 370 -15.31 0.88 -20.18
N VAL A 371 -16.33 1.56 -20.70
CA VAL A 371 -16.53 1.73 -22.15
C VAL A 371 -16.30 3.16 -22.59
N VAL A 372 -15.77 3.32 -23.79
CA VAL A 372 -15.64 4.59 -24.49
C VAL A 372 -16.83 4.76 -25.42
N TRP A 373 -17.67 5.75 -25.15
CA TRP A 373 -18.86 6.05 -25.92
C TRP A 373 -18.69 7.34 -26.71
N THR A 374 -18.86 7.27 -28.03
CA THR A 374 -18.93 8.43 -28.90
C THR A 374 -20.37 8.62 -29.39
N PRO A 375 -20.84 9.87 -29.56
CA PRO A 375 -22.20 10.13 -30.06
C PRO A 375 -22.48 9.52 -31.45
N GLU A 376 -21.43 9.34 -32.27
CA GLU A 376 -21.52 8.89 -33.66
C GLU A 376 -21.56 7.36 -33.80
N GLU A 377 -20.74 6.64 -33.01
CA GLU A 377 -20.51 5.19 -33.20
C GLU A 377 -21.05 4.35 -32.04
N GLY A 378 -21.44 4.97 -30.93
CA GLY A 378 -21.73 4.24 -29.69
C GLY A 378 -20.44 3.79 -29.02
N VAL A 379 -20.29 2.50 -28.70
CA VAL A 379 -19.07 1.98 -28.06
C VAL A 379 -17.93 1.85 -29.07
N SER A 380 -16.85 2.60 -28.87
CA SER A 380 -15.65 2.60 -29.73
C SER A 380 -14.48 1.79 -29.13
N ALA A 381 -14.41 1.64 -27.81
CA ALA A 381 -13.44 0.82 -27.10
C ALA A 381 -13.98 0.41 -25.73
N SER A 382 -13.42 -0.66 -25.14
CA SER A 382 -13.77 -1.11 -23.80
C SER A 382 -12.60 -1.79 -23.09
N TYR A 383 -12.62 -1.73 -21.76
CA TYR A 383 -11.79 -2.53 -20.88
C TYR A 383 -12.67 -3.31 -19.91
N SER A 384 -12.41 -4.60 -19.73
CA SER A 384 -13.09 -5.44 -18.73
C SER A 384 -12.16 -5.73 -17.55
N LYS A 385 -12.68 -5.61 -16.33
CA LYS A 385 -11.95 -5.81 -15.07
C LYS A 385 -11.19 -7.14 -15.04
N GLN A 386 -9.86 -7.08 -14.90
CA GLN A 386 -8.97 -8.24 -14.82
C GLN A 386 -8.97 -8.91 -13.44
N HIS A 387 -9.27 -8.17 -12.38
CA HIS A 387 -9.23 -8.68 -11.01
C HIS A 387 -10.58 -8.52 -10.29
N PRO A 388 -11.55 -9.42 -10.54
CA PRO A 388 -12.77 -9.49 -9.75
C PRO A 388 -12.46 -9.73 -8.27
N VAL A 389 -13.22 -9.09 -7.38
CA VAL A 389 -13.06 -9.18 -5.93
C VAL A 389 -13.60 -10.53 -5.42
N PRO A 390 -12.77 -11.36 -4.76
CA PRO A 390 -13.24 -12.59 -4.14
C PRO A 390 -14.30 -12.30 -3.08
N PHE A 391 -15.36 -13.11 -3.04
CA PHE A 391 -16.51 -12.98 -2.14
C PHE A 391 -17.41 -11.75 -2.36
N GLY A 392 -17.05 -10.84 -3.28
CA GLY A 392 -17.88 -9.69 -3.66
C GLY A 392 -18.39 -9.75 -5.10
N GLU A 393 -17.54 -10.20 -6.03
CA GLU A 393 -17.87 -10.27 -7.47
C GLU A 393 -17.91 -11.70 -8.00
N TYR A 394 -17.20 -12.62 -7.34
CA TYR A 394 -17.26 -14.06 -7.57
C TYR A 394 -17.03 -14.82 -6.26
N ILE A 395 -17.48 -16.07 -6.16
CA ILE A 395 -17.29 -16.87 -4.94
C ILE A 395 -16.33 -18.05 -5.19
N PRO A 396 -15.07 -17.98 -4.69
CA PRO A 396 -14.17 -19.13 -4.78
C PRO A 396 -14.69 -20.29 -3.92
N TYR A 397 -14.67 -21.51 -4.45
CA TYR A 397 -15.12 -22.73 -3.73
C TYR A 397 -16.48 -22.57 -3.02
N ARG A 398 -17.48 -22.01 -3.72
CA ARG A 398 -18.80 -21.65 -3.19
C ARG A 398 -19.44 -22.71 -2.28
N ASP A 399 -19.48 -23.97 -2.70
CA ASP A 399 -20.05 -25.07 -1.89
C ASP A 399 -19.37 -25.27 -0.53
N PHE A 400 -18.07 -25.03 -0.46
CA PHE A 400 -17.35 -25.10 0.80
C PHE A 400 -17.75 -23.93 1.71
N PHE A 401 -17.76 -22.71 1.19
CA PHE A 401 -18.06 -21.52 1.99
C PHE A 401 -19.55 -21.39 2.38
N ARG A 402 -20.46 -21.94 1.57
CA ARG A 402 -21.89 -22.03 1.89
C ARG A 402 -22.15 -22.77 3.21
N LYS A 403 -21.25 -23.67 3.63
CA LYS A 403 -21.33 -24.37 4.93
C LYS A 403 -21.16 -23.44 6.13
N PHE A 404 -20.60 -22.25 5.93
CA PHE A 404 -20.29 -21.29 7.00
C PHE A 404 -21.16 -20.03 6.96
N SER A 405 -21.58 -19.58 5.77
CA SER A 405 -22.47 -18.43 5.59
C SER A 405 -23.29 -18.55 4.32
N ALA A 406 -24.58 -18.19 4.40
CA ALA A 406 -25.47 -18.11 3.24
C ALA A 406 -25.22 -16.85 2.39
N ALA A 407 -24.45 -15.87 2.90
CA ALA A 407 -24.13 -14.65 2.19
C ALA A 407 -23.40 -14.89 0.85
N VAL A 408 -22.79 -16.07 0.66
CA VAL A 408 -22.20 -16.45 -0.63
C VAL A 408 -23.22 -16.41 -1.77
N ASP A 409 -24.50 -16.64 -1.50
CA ASP A 409 -25.55 -16.66 -2.51
C ASP A 409 -26.13 -15.27 -2.82
N LEU A 410 -25.65 -14.21 -2.14
CA LEU A 410 -25.92 -12.81 -2.52
C LEU A 410 -25.24 -12.47 -3.86
N VAL A 411 -24.14 -13.14 -4.19
CA VAL A 411 -23.53 -13.07 -5.52
C VAL A 411 -24.22 -14.10 -6.41
N GLY A 412 -25.27 -13.68 -7.11
CA GLY A 412 -26.08 -14.56 -7.97
C GLY A 412 -25.48 -14.86 -9.35
N THR A 413 -24.50 -14.07 -9.81
CA THR A 413 -23.81 -14.26 -11.09
C THR A 413 -22.34 -13.89 -10.92
N ASP A 414 -21.49 -14.90 -11.09
CA ASP A 414 -20.05 -14.72 -10.93
C ASP A 414 -19.49 -13.88 -12.09
N MET A 415 -18.64 -12.93 -11.71
CA MET A 415 -17.90 -12.11 -12.66
C MET A 415 -16.68 -12.85 -13.18
N VAL A 416 -16.48 -12.80 -14.49
CA VAL A 416 -15.33 -13.40 -15.18
C VAL A 416 -14.23 -12.34 -15.35
N PRO A 417 -12.95 -12.70 -15.12
CA PRO A 417 -11.82 -11.80 -15.38
C PRO A 417 -11.66 -11.42 -16.86
N GLY A 418 -11.51 -10.13 -17.12
CA GLY A 418 -11.02 -9.60 -18.40
C GLY A 418 -9.58 -10.05 -18.69
N GLN A 419 -9.22 -10.05 -19.97
CA GLN A 419 -7.94 -10.61 -20.46
C GLN A 419 -7.01 -9.56 -21.09
N THR A 420 -7.46 -8.31 -21.19
CA THR A 420 -6.69 -7.21 -21.77
C THR A 420 -6.09 -6.33 -20.67
N PRO A 421 -4.95 -5.64 -20.93
CA PRO A 421 -4.41 -4.68 -19.98
C PRO A 421 -5.40 -3.55 -19.65
N ALA A 422 -5.26 -2.94 -18.47
CA ALA A 422 -6.17 -1.93 -17.94
C ALA A 422 -5.99 -0.55 -18.57
N TYR A 423 -6.25 -0.44 -19.88
CA TYR A 423 -6.34 0.84 -20.57
C TYR A 423 -7.39 0.83 -21.67
N VAL A 424 -7.81 2.03 -22.04
CA VAL A 424 -8.60 2.30 -23.25
C VAL A 424 -7.98 3.44 -24.05
N ASP A 425 -8.14 3.39 -25.37
CA ASP A 425 -7.73 4.45 -26.28
C ASP A 425 -8.93 5.35 -26.55
N VAL A 426 -8.80 6.64 -26.21
CA VAL A 426 -9.92 7.59 -26.27
C VAL A 426 -9.65 8.64 -27.34
N PRO A 427 -10.50 8.78 -28.37
CA PRO A 427 -10.39 9.84 -29.37
C PRO A 427 -10.88 11.17 -28.78
N VAL A 428 -9.96 12.08 -28.41
CA VAL A 428 -10.28 13.38 -27.79
C VAL A 428 -9.46 14.49 -28.43
N ALA A 429 -10.09 15.64 -28.68
CA ALA A 429 -9.41 16.84 -29.21
C ALA A 429 -8.53 16.59 -30.46
N GLY A 430 -9.00 15.76 -31.40
CA GLY A 430 -8.30 15.47 -32.66
C GLY A 430 -7.11 14.51 -32.54
N ARG A 431 -6.98 13.79 -31.42
CA ARG A 431 -5.91 12.81 -31.16
C ARG A 431 -6.44 11.63 -30.34
N THR A 432 -5.64 10.59 -30.22
CA THR A 432 -5.94 9.45 -29.33
C THR A 432 -5.12 9.58 -28.05
N VAL A 433 -5.80 9.57 -26.91
CA VAL A 433 -5.17 9.55 -25.58
C VAL A 433 -5.42 8.20 -24.95
N ARG A 434 -4.35 7.50 -24.59
CA ARG A 434 -4.44 6.23 -23.86
C ARG A 434 -4.62 6.50 -22.37
N ILE A 435 -5.68 5.97 -21.77
CA ILE A 435 -6.03 6.16 -20.36
C ILE A 435 -5.93 4.83 -19.65
N ALA A 436 -5.17 4.75 -18.55
CA ALA A 436 -5.16 3.58 -17.68
C ALA A 436 -6.45 3.58 -16.85
N THR A 437 -7.20 2.48 -16.83
CA THR A 437 -8.54 2.40 -16.25
C THR A 437 -8.71 1.21 -15.30
N PRO A 438 -7.87 1.04 -14.26
CA PRO A 438 -8.10 -0.02 -13.28
C PRO A 438 -9.42 0.25 -12.55
N ILE A 439 -10.34 -0.71 -12.60
CA ILE A 439 -11.68 -0.56 -12.06
C ILE A 439 -11.66 -0.90 -10.56
N CYS A 440 -12.10 0.06 -9.74
CA CYS A 440 -12.38 -0.16 -8.31
C CYS A 440 -11.16 -0.73 -7.55
N PHE A 441 -11.26 -1.95 -7.00
CA PHE A 441 -10.21 -2.60 -6.22
C PHE A 441 -8.90 -2.78 -7.00
N GLU A 442 -8.92 -2.77 -8.33
CA GLU A 442 -7.73 -2.94 -9.18
C GLU A 442 -6.64 -1.90 -8.91
N VAL A 443 -7.00 -0.70 -8.43
CA VAL A 443 -6.03 0.36 -8.06
C VAL A 443 -5.06 -0.08 -6.96
N ALA A 444 -5.47 -1.05 -6.13
CA ALA A 444 -4.64 -1.61 -5.07
C ALA A 444 -3.54 -2.55 -5.62
N TYR A 445 -3.68 -3.02 -6.87
CA TYR A 445 -2.80 -4.00 -7.51
C TYR A 445 -1.86 -3.32 -8.49
N GLY A 446 -0.68 -2.93 -7.99
CA GLY A 446 0.25 -2.09 -8.74
C GLY A 446 0.64 -2.56 -10.14
N GLU A 447 0.67 -3.88 -10.41
CA GLU A 447 1.00 -4.36 -11.75
C GLU A 447 -0.04 -4.05 -12.82
N ILE A 448 -1.32 -3.99 -12.44
CA ILE A 448 -2.40 -3.69 -13.38
C ILE A 448 -2.16 -2.30 -13.97
N SER A 449 -1.96 -1.31 -13.10
CA SER A 449 -1.72 0.08 -13.50
C SER A 449 -0.31 0.29 -14.08
N ALA A 450 0.72 -0.39 -13.55
CA ALA A 450 2.08 -0.29 -14.09
C ALA A 450 2.17 -0.82 -15.53
N THR A 451 1.44 -1.90 -15.86
CA THR A 451 1.38 -2.44 -17.22
C THR A 451 0.74 -1.43 -18.17
N ALA A 452 -0.42 -0.87 -17.81
CA ALA A 452 -1.07 0.16 -18.64
C ALA A 452 -0.16 1.38 -18.91
N VAL A 453 0.60 1.83 -17.90
CA VAL A 453 1.54 2.95 -18.04
C VAL A 453 2.77 2.59 -18.89
N ARG A 454 3.31 1.36 -18.77
CA ARG A 454 4.36 0.87 -19.66
C ARG A 454 3.89 0.80 -21.12
N ASP A 455 2.62 0.48 -21.31
CA ASP A 455 1.97 0.39 -22.63
C ASP A 455 1.52 1.77 -23.15
N GLY A 456 1.92 2.86 -22.49
CA GLY A 456 1.78 4.22 -23.02
C GLY A 456 0.61 5.02 -22.44
N ALA A 457 -0.10 4.53 -21.41
CA ALA A 457 -1.14 5.32 -20.77
C ALA A 457 -0.61 6.64 -20.21
N GLN A 458 -1.35 7.72 -20.46
CA GLN A 458 -0.97 9.11 -20.17
C GLN A 458 -1.71 9.71 -18.96
N LEU A 459 -2.80 9.06 -18.53
CA LEU A 459 -3.61 9.37 -17.35
C LEU A 459 -3.95 8.07 -16.60
N LEU A 460 -4.33 8.20 -15.33
CA LEU A 460 -4.92 7.13 -14.54
C LEU A 460 -6.35 7.52 -14.16
N VAL A 461 -7.36 6.76 -14.59
CA VAL A 461 -8.76 6.96 -14.22
C VAL A 461 -9.21 5.72 -13.44
N VAL A 462 -9.75 5.93 -12.24
CA VAL A 462 -10.19 4.86 -11.33
C VAL A 462 -11.71 4.98 -11.16
N PRO A 463 -12.51 4.34 -12.04
CA PRO A 463 -13.94 4.28 -11.85
C PRO A 463 -14.26 3.32 -10.68
N THR A 464 -15.12 3.74 -9.76
CA THR A 464 -15.48 2.91 -8.61
C THR A 464 -16.92 3.11 -8.15
N ASN A 465 -17.50 2.10 -7.52
CA ASN A 465 -18.79 2.14 -6.88
C ASN A 465 -18.66 1.68 -5.42
N ASN A 466 -18.54 2.64 -4.51
CA ASN A 466 -18.39 2.34 -3.07
C ASN A 466 -19.73 2.14 -2.33
N ALA A 467 -20.87 2.10 -3.02
CA ALA A 467 -22.18 2.06 -2.37
C ALA A 467 -22.38 0.86 -1.43
N SER A 468 -21.81 -0.30 -1.80
CA SER A 468 -21.84 -1.51 -0.98
C SER A 468 -21.12 -1.39 0.37
N PHE A 469 -20.28 -0.36 0.55
CA PHE A 469 -19.49 -0.17 1.77
C PHE A 469 -20.05 0.91 2.70
N GLY A 470 -21.17 1.55 2.35
CA GLY A 470 -21.85 2.54 3.18
C GLY A 470 -20.98 3.76 3.52
N ASN A 471 -21.28 4.42 4.64
CA ASN A 471 -20.51 5.56 5.19
C ASN A 471 -19.21 5.14 5.90
N SER A 472 -18.57 4.06 5.45
CA SER A 472 -17.37 3.52 6.08
C SER A 472 -16.08 4.19 5.59
N ALA A 473 -14.95 3.77 6.16
CA ALA A 473 -13.64 4.26 5.75
C ALA A 473 -13.15 3.69 4.41
N GLU A 474 -13.83 2.69 3.82
CA GLU A 474 -13.37 1.98 2.61
C GLU A 474 -13.06 2.95 1.47
N SER A 475 -14.01 3.82 1.11
CA SER A 475 -13.84 4.76 0.01
C SER A 475 -12.64 5.71 0.21
N ARG A 476 -12.40 6.14 1.46
CA ARG A 476 -11.21 6.94 1.81
C ARG A 476 -9.94 6.10 1.72
N GLN A 477 -9.95 4.86 2.20
CA GLN A 477 -8.81 3.95 2.10
C GLN A 477 -8.43 3.70 0.64
N GLN A 478 -9.41 3.48 -0.25
CA GLN A 478 -9.18 3.32 -1.68
C GLN A 478 -8.66 4.61 -2.33
N PHE A 479 -9.20 5.78 -1.97
CA PHE A 479 -8.70 7.05 -2.49
C PHE A 479 -7.22 7.29 -2.13
N GLU A 480 -6.79 6.90 -0.92
CA GLU A 480 -5.37 6.93 -0.56
C GLU A 480 -4.52 5.96 -1.42
N MET A 481 -5.07 4.82 -1.84
CA MET A 481 -4.39 3.94 -2.80
C MET A 481 -4.27 4.61 -4.18
N THR A 482 -5.32 5.29 -4.64
CA THR A 482 -5.30 6.09 -5.88
C THR A 482 -4.24 7.20 -5.80
N ALA A 483 -4.19 7.93 -4.69
CA ALA A 483 -3.18 8.96 -4.47
C ALA A 483 -1.75 8.39 -4.49
N PHE A 484 -1.55 7.21 -3.89
CA PHE A 484 -0.28 6.51 -3.98
C PHE A 484 0.07 6.14 -5.43
N ARG A 485 -0.89 5.61 -6.22
CA ARG A 485 -0.67 5.24 -7.62
C ARG A 485 -0.31 6.45 -8.48
N ALA A 486 -0.90 7.63 -8.21
CA ALA A 486 -0.57 8.87 -8.92
C ALA A 486 0.93 9.17 -8.88
N VAL A 487 1.52 9.11 -7.67
CA VAL A 487 2.95 9.35 -7.47
C VAL A 487 3.80 8.19 -7.98
N GLU A 488 3.42 6.95 -7.68
CA GLU A 488 4.16 5.77 -8.14
C GLU A 488 4.33 5.75 -9.66
N LEU A 489 3.28 6.09 -10.40
CA LEU A 489 3.22 5.98 -11.85
C LEU A 489 3.59 7.29 -12.55
N GLY A 490 3.68 8.40 -11.81
CA GLY A 490 3.91 9.73 -12.38
C GLY A 490 2.78 10.14 -13.32
N ARG A 491 1.53 9.93 -12.90
CA ARG A 491 0.31 10.26 -13.66
C ARG A 491 -0.62 11.10 -12.80
N THR A 492 -1.33 12.04 -13.43
CA THR A 492 -2.54 12.57 -12.80
C THR A 492 -3.54 11.42 -12.70
N ALA A 493 -4.02 11.16 -11.48
CA ALA A 493 -5.01 10.15 -11.18
C ALA A 493 -6.36 10.80 -10.93
N ILE A 494 -7.44 10.25 -11.50
CA ILE A 494 -8.81 10.72 -11.29
C ILE A 494 -9.63 9.55 -10.78
N GLN A 495 -10.05 9.60 -9.53
CA GLN A 495 -11.01 8.65 -9.00
C GLN A 495 -12.42 9.21 -9.20
N VAL A 496 -13.31 8.41 -9.78
CA VAL A 496 -14.71 8.78 -9.98
C VAL A 496 -15.56 7.72 -9.30
N SER A 497 -16.18 8.09 -8.19
CA SER A 497 -17.03 7.20 -7.41
C SER A 497 -18.52 7.49 -7.66
N THR A 498 -19.38 6.48 -7.52
CA THR A 498 -20.84 6.67 -7.57
C THR A 498 -21.37 7.40 -6.33
N VAL A 499 -20.81 7.14 -5.16
CA VAL A 499 -21.22 7.74 -3.86
C VAL A 499 -20.05 8.07 -2.93
N GLY A 500 -18.86 7.60 -3.24
CA GLY A 500 -17.66 7.73 -2.41
C GLY A 500 -16.87 9.00 -2.72
N VAL A 501 -15.60 9.01 -2.35
CA VAL A 501 -14.69 10.11 -2.68
C VAL A 501 -14.39 10.07 -4.18
N SER A 502 -14.78 11.12 -4.90
CA SER A 502 -14.26 11.43 -6.23
C SER A 502 -13.24 12.56 -6.12
N GLY A 503 -12.21 12.56 -6.98
CA GLY A 503 -11.22 13.63 -6.96
C GLY A 503 -10.02 13.41 -7.86
N VAL A 504 -9.19 14.44 -7.97
CA VAL A 504 -8.00 14.47 -8.82
C VAL A 504 -6.75 14.49 -7.95
N VAL A 505 -5.77 13.66 -8.28
CA VAL A 505 -4.47 13.62 -7.60
C VAL A 505 -3.35 13.81 -8.62
N GLU A 506 -2.56 14.86 -8.44
CA GLU A 506 -1.39 15.13 -9.26
C GLU A 506 -0.23 14.16 -8.94
N PRO A 507 0.76 13.98 -9.84
CA PRO A 507 1.82 13.00 -9.65
C PRO A 507 2.81 13.35 -8.54
N ASP A 508 2.70 14.53 -7.91
CA ASP A 508 3.42 14.91 -6.70
C ASP A 508 2.66 14.58 -5.41
N GLY A 509 1.44 14.05 -5.52
CA GLY A 509 0.57 13.66 -4.43
C GLY A 509 -0.40 14.76 -3.98
N VAL A 510 -0.42 15.92 -4.65
CA VAL A 510 -1.37 16.99 -4.32
C VAL A 510 -2.77 16.60 -4.79
N VAL A 511 -3.73 16.72 -3.88
CA VAL A 511 -5.14 16.41 -4.12
C VAL A 511 -5.91 17.68 -4.47
N HIS A 512 -6.74 17.60 -5.50
CA HIS A 512 -7.63 18.67 -5.97
C HIS A 512 -9.05 18.15 -6.22
N HIS A 513 -10.01 19.08 -6.24
CA HIS A 513 -11.38 18.83 -6.74
C HIS A 513 -12.06 17.60 -6.12
N THR A 514 -12.03 17.49 -4.78
CA THR A 514 -12.70 16.39 -4.08
C THR A 514 -14.19 16.66 -3.91
N THR A 515 -15.02 15.65 -4.19
CA THR A 515 -16.45 15.69 -3.89
C THR A 515 -16.72 15.24 -2.45
N ASP A 516 -17.83 15.72 -1.89
CA ASP A 516 -18.42 15.10 -0.71
C ASP A 516 -19.01 13.72 -1.09
N THR A 517 -19.07 12.82 -0.12
CA THR A 517 -19.69 11.49 -0.31
C THR A 517 -21.20 11.60 -0.28
N TRP A 518 -21.91 10.75 -1.03
CA TRP A 518 -23.37 10.68 -1.11
C TRP A 518 -24.00 11.98 -1.62
N THR A 519 -23.39 12.57 -2.64
CA THR A 519 -23.92 13.74 -3.36
C THR A 519 -24.07 13.44 -4.85
N GLU A 520 -25.10 14.00 -5.49
CA GLU A 520 -25.20 14.10 -6.94
C GLU A 520 -24.46 15.38 -7.40
N GLU A 521 -23.27 15.24 -7.96
CA GLU A 521 -22.41 16.38 -8.33
C GLU A 521 -21.55 16.07 -9.56
N ALA A 522 -21.26 17.08 -10.38
CA ALA A 522 -20.25 16.99 -11.42
C ALA A 522 -19.27 18.15 -11.32
N GLN A 523 -17.99 17.86 -11.54
CA GLN A 523 -16.89 18.82 -11.48
C GLN A 523 -16.05 18.73 -12.76
N GLN A 524 -15.23 19.75 -12.98
CA GLN A 524 -14.28 19.79 -14.09
C GLN A 524 -12.87 20.09 -13.59
N ALA A 525 -11.88 19.52 -14.26
CA ALA A 525 -10.46 19.75 -13.99
C ALA A 525 -9.67 19.82 -15.29
N THR A 526 -8.58 20.58 -15.28
CA THR A 526 -7.57 20.53 -16.35
C THR A 526 -6.41 19.68 -15.86
N VAL A 527 -6.14 18.56 -16.55
CA VAL A 527 -5.15 17.58 -16.15
C VAL A 527 -4.00 17.49 -17.13
N GLY A 528 -2.80 17.23 -16.62
CA GLY A 528 -1.59 17.11 -17.43
C GLY A 528 -1.36 15.70 -17.97
N LEU A 529 -1.24 15.55 -19.29
CA LEU A 529 -0.83 14.31 -19.95
C LEU A 529 0.68 14.09 -19.78
N ARG A 530 1.08 12.85 -19.47
CA ARG A 530 2.49 12.51 -19.21
C ARG A 530 2.85 11.17 -19.83
N THR A 531 4.04 11.10 -20.42
CA THR A 531 4.53 9.87 -21.10
C THR A 531 5.71 9.21 -20.37
N HIS A 532 6.39 9.93 -19.47
CA HIS A 532 7.52 9.39 -18.72
C HIS A 532 7.11 8.17 -17.89
N VAL A 533 7.84 7.06 -18.01
CA VAL A 533 7.62 5.84 -17.22
C VAL A 533 8.57 5.85 -16.02
N THR A 534 8.02 5.86 -14.80
CA THR A 534 8.80 5.87 -13.56
C THR A 534 9.65 4.60 -13.40
N PHE A 535 10.67 4.63 -12.53
CA PHE A 535 11.48 3.44 -12.26
C PHE A 535 10.61 2.32 -11.66
N ALA A 536 9.72 2.67 -10.74
CA ALA A 536 8.78 1.74 -10.14
C ALA A 536 7.90 1.05 -11.20
N ALA A 537 7.29 1.81 -12.12
CA ALA A 537 6.48 1.24 -13.19
C ALA A 537 7.32 0.42 -14.19
N ARG A 538 8.54 0.85 -14.52
CA ARG A 538 9.41 0.13 -15.47
C ARG A 538 9.88 -1.22 -14.93
N PHE A 539 10.18 -1.31 -13.64
CA PHE A 539 10.81 -2.48 -13.02
C PHE A 539 9.91 -3.19 -12.00
N SER A 540 8.60 -2.95 -11.98
CA SER A 540 7.69 -3.47 -10.95
C SER A 540 7.78 -5.00 -10.76
N VAL A 541 7.86 -5.76 -11.86
CA VAL A 541 8.00 -7.24 -11.82
C VAL A 541 9.31 -7.64 -11.14
N TRP A 542 10.40 -6.95 -11.45
CA TRP A 542 11.74 -7.21 -10.92
C TRP A 542 11.88 -6.77 -9.46
N ILE A 543 11.27 -5.64 -9.08
CA ILE A 543 11.21 -5.18 -7.69
C ILE A 543 10.51 -6.24 -6.84
N ARG A 544 9.36 -6.73 -7.30
CA ARG A 544 8.60 -7.78 -6.61
C ARG A 544 9.40 -9.09 -6.50
N ALA A 545 9.98 -9.56 -7.61
CA ALA A 545 10.80 -10.77 -7.61
C ALA A 545 12.01 -10.63 -6.66
N GLY A 546 12.67 -9.47 -6.68
CA GLY A 546 13.80 -9.16 -5.81
C GLY A 546 13.42 -9.19 -4.33
N VAL A 547 12.28 -8.61 -3.96
CA VAL A 547 11.75 -8.63 -2.59
C VAL A 547 11.51 -10.07 -2.10
N TYR A 548 10.88 -10.92 -2.91
CA TYR A 548 10.65 -12.32 -2.55
C TYR A 548 11.94 -13.11 -2.41
N LEU A 549 12.87 -12.95 -3.36
CA LEU A 549 14.16 -13.60 -3.33
C LEU A 549 14.95 -13.20 -2.06
N LEU A 550 15.05 -11.89 -1.81
CA LEU A 550 15.83 -11.36 -0.69
C LEU A 550 15.20 -11.74 0.65
N GLY A 551 13.87 -11.68 0.76
CA GLY A 551 13.12 -12.13 1.93
C GLY A 551 13.32 -13.63 2.20
N GLY A 552 13.24 -14.47 1.17
CA GLY A 552 13.48 -15.91 1.27
C GLY A 552 14.90 -16.24 1.73
N VAL A 553 15.92 -15.60 1.13
CA VAL A 553 17.32 -15.77 1.52
C VAL A 553 17.55 -15.35 2.98
N ILE A 554 17.05 -14.18 3.38
CA ILE A 554 17.18 -13.70 4.76
C ILE A 554 16.50 -14.65 5.74
N PHE A 555 15.31 -15.16 5.40
CA PHE A 555 14.58 -16.11 6.24
C PHE A 555 15.39 -17.40 6.46
N VAL A 556 15.90 -18.00 5.37
CA VAL A 556 16.71 -19.24 5.42
C VAL A 556 17.98 -19.03 6.23
N VAL A 557 18.70 -17.93 6.00
CA VAL A 557 19.94 -17.62 6.74
C VAL A 557 19.66 -17.38 8.22
N ALA A 558 18.61 -16.60 8.54
CA ALA A 558 18.21 -16.36 9.92
C ALA A 558 17.82 -17.66 10.62
N TRP A 559 17.10 -18.55 9.94
CA TRP A 559 16.70 -19.88 10.46
C TRP A 559 17.89 -20.78 10.75
N GLY A 560 18.80 -20.94 9.78
CA GLY A 560 19.98 -21.77 9.93
C GLY A 560 20.84 -21.32 11.11
N ARG A 561 21.14 -20.01 11.20
CA ARG A 561 21.92 -19.45 12.32
C ARG A 561 21.19 -19.55 13.65
N TYR A 562 19.87 -19.36 13.68
CA TYR A 562 19.06 -19.51 14.88
C TYR A 562 19.11 -20.94 15.43
N ARG A 563 18.99 -21.96 14.56
CA ARG A 563 19.08 -23.37 14.94
C ARG A 563 20.47 -23.75 15.44
N HIS A 564 21.53 -23.39 14.71
CA HIS A 564 22.91 -23.68 15.13
C HIS A 564 23.29 -23.01 16.46
N GLY A 565 22.80 -21.79 16.72
CA GLY A 565 23.02 -21.10 18.00
C GLY A 565 22.35 -21.79 19.19
N ARG A 566 21.30 -22.58 18.96
CA ARG A 566 20.60 -23.37 19.99
C ARG A 566 21.20 -24.75 20.21
N ALA A 567 21.83 -25.32 19.18
CA ALA A 567 22.39 -26.66 19.18
C ALA A 567 23.76 -26.77 19.85
N ARG A 568 24.44 -25.66 20.19
CA ARG A 568 25.65 -25.70 21.02
C ARG A 568 25.23 -25.90 22.48
N PRO A 569 25.43 -27.08 23.08
CA PRO A 569 25.19 -27.26 24.50
C PRO A 569 26.23 -26.42 25.26
N SER A 570 25.82 -25.89 26.41
CA SER A 570 26.70 -25.36 27.45
C SER A 570 27.53 -26.49 28.08
N SER A 571 28.33 -27.20 27.29
CA SER A 571 29.33 -28.17 27.75
C SER A 571 30.69 -27.48 27.74
N GLN A 572 30.88 -26.55 28.68
CA GLN A 572 32.15 -26.01 29.20
C GLN A 572 31.83 -24.73 30.02
N GLN A 573 31.33 -24.94 31.23
CA GLN A 573 31.57 -24.05 32.37
C GLN A 573 31.96 -24.93 33.55
#